data_AF-A0A2K9B8R3-F1
#
_entry.id   AF-A0A2K9B8R3-F1
#
_cell.length_a   1.000
_cell.length_b   1.000
_cell.length_c   1.000
_cell.angle_alpha   90.00
_cell.angle_beta   90.00
_cell.angle_gamma   90.00
#
_symmetry.space_group_name_H-M   'P 1'
#
loop_
_entity.id
_entity.type
_entity.pdbx_description
1 polymer ?
#
loop_
_entity_poly.entity_id
_entity_poly.type
_entity_poly.pdbx_seq_one_letter_code
_entity_poly.pdbx_strand_id
1 'polypeptide(L)'
;MTGMTEAMPRSPEAWKSMGCCVDFPQPWADLMWGLEFEDTHPLARVFRQAGASVCEHDCPVRAECLAYAGAAGLEWGLYGGRSCTDRRQIARLAEADGVPCRDRTVPWARRWGLFADWIQAHPEVFDTARDKASMERGQRRWRAAGRAQPKNEPHDRQVIMQAGNQAIRQSSNQTTDHAGDPANGPESKEEASCE
;
A
#
# COMPACT_ATOMS: atom_id res chain seq x y z
N MET A 1 -12.36 31.97 22.51
CA MET A 1 -10.90 32.07 22.74
C MET A 1 -10.22 31.35 21.59
N THR A 2 -9.94 32.09 20.52
CA THR A 2 -9.22 31.60 19.34
C THR A 2 -7.75 31.49 19.72
N GLY A 3 -7.28 30.26 19.95
CA GLY A 3 -5.86 29.97 20.06
C GLY A 3 -5.21 30.34 18.73
N MET A 4 -4.51 31.47 18.70
CA MET A 4 -3.55 31.75 17.66
C MET A 4 -2.53 30.62 17.73
N THR A 5 -2.61 29.68 16.79
CA THR A 5 -1.54 28.74 16.51
C THR A 5 -0.28 29.57 16.33
N GLU A 6 0.58 29.56 17.33
CA GLU A 6 1.86 30.24 17.35
C GLU A 6 2.57 29.85 16.06
N ALA A 7 2.69 30.81 15.14
CA ALA A 7 3.20 30.55 13.80
C ALA A 7 4.64 30.05 13.96
N MET A 8 4.79 28.74 13.75
CA MET A 8 6.04 28.00 13.82
C MET A 8 7.15 28.80 13.11
N PRO A 9 8.35 28.95 13.69
CA PRO A 9 9.38 29.80 13.11
C PRO A 9 9.69 29.38 11.67
N ARG A 10 9.40 30.27 10.71
CA ARG A 10 9.72 30.08 9.27
C ARG A 10 11.21 30.24 8.96
N SER A 11 12.08 29.74 9.82
CA SER A 11 13.48 29.54 9.46
C SER A 11 13.60 28.20 8.73
N PRO A 12 14.28 28.12 7.58
CA PRO A 12 14.49 26.87 6.83
C PRO A 12 15.18 25.75 7.61
N GLU A 13 15.66 26.01 8.83
CA GLU A 13 16.37 25.06 9.66
C GLU A 13 15.74 24.86 11.04
N ALA A 14 15.04 25.86 11.60
CA ALA A 14 14.46 25.75 12.95
C ALA A 14 13.41 24.63 13.06
N TRP A 15 12.69 24.33 11.98
CA TRP A 15 11.71 23.23 11.97
C TRP A 15 12.34 21.86 12.19
N LYS A 16 13.64 21.67 11.85
CA LYS A 16 14.29 20.35 11.88
C LYS A 16 14.34 19.77 13.29
N SER A 17 14.60 20.59 14.31
CA SER A 17 14.68 20.15 15.70
C SER A 17 13.32 19.87 16.35
N MET A 18 12.22 20.18 15.67
CA MET A 18 10.84 19.95 16.16
C MET A 18 10.19 18.71 15.53
N GLY A 19 10.90 17.98 14.67
CA GLY A 19 10.38 16.74 14.10
C GLY A 19 10.37 15.62 15.13
N CYS A 20 9.25 14.90 15.27
CA CYS A 20 9.16 13.77 16.21
C CYS A 20 10.25 12.72 16.00
N CYS A 21 10.77 12.56 14.77
CA CYS A 21 11.85 11.61 14.48
C CYS A 21 13.18 11.95 15.16
N VAL A 22 13.39 13.20 15.61
CA VAL A 22 14.61 13.62 16.33
C VAL A 22 14.73 12.95 17.69
N ASP A 23 13.60 12.65 18.35
CA ASP A 23 13.57 12.07 19.68
C ASP A 23 13.66 10.53 19.68
N PHE A 24 13.64 9.89 18.50
CA PHE A 24 13.74 8.44 18.38
C PHE A 24 15.20 7.98 18.51
N PRO A 25 15.46 6.82 19.16
CA PRO A 25 16.79 6.25 19.16
C PRO A 25 17.25 5.95 17.73
N GLN A 26 18.51 6.30 17.42
CA GLN A 26 19.06 6.28 16.06
C GLN A 26 18.79 4.98 15.28
N PRO A 27 18.97 3.76 15.84
CA PRO A 27 18.72 2.53 15.10
C PRO A 27 17.27 2.40 14.60
N TRP A 28 16.31 2.88 15.39
CA TRP A 28 14.90 2.87 15.02
C TRP A 28 14.57 4.00 14.03
N ALA A 29 15.20 5.16 14.19
CA ALA A 29 15.02 6.28 13.29
C ALA A 29 15.51 5.95 11.86
N ASP A 30 16.65 5.28 11.73
CA ASP A 30 17.21 4.89 10.44
C ASP A 30 16.30 3.90 9.69
N LEU A 31 15.71 2.92 10.41
CA LEU A 31 14.77 1.95 9.86
C LEU A 31 13.45 2.60 9.40
N MET A 32 12.98 3.63 10.10
CA MET A 32 11.68 4.26 9.83
C MET A 32 11.76 5.39 8.80
N TRP A 33 12.85 6.18 8.78
CA TRP A 33 12.98 7.37 7.94
C TRP A 33 14.24 7.43 7.04
N GLY A 34 15.27 6.62 7.28
CA GLY A 34 16.60 6.82 6.69
C GLY A 34 16.78 6.34 5.24
N LEU A 35 16.38 5.11 4.90
CA LEU A 35 16.91 4.45 3.70
C LEU A 35 15.82 3.69 2.90
N GLU A 36 15.15 4.37 1.97
CA GLU A 36 14.20 3.70 1.05
C GLU A 36 14.85 2.63 0.14
N PHE A 37 16.18 2.66 -0.05
CA PHE A 37 16.88 1.87 -1.07
C PHE A 37 17.92 0.88 -0.53
N GLU A 38 18.21 0.89 0.77
CA GLU A 38 19.03 -0.14 1.44
C GLU A 38 18.16 -1.12 2.26
N ASP A 39 16.90 -1.25 1.86
CA ASP A 39 15.87 -2.10 2.46
C ASP A 39 16.17 -3.60 2.20
N THR A 40 17.24 -4.12 2.81
CA THR A 40 17.46 -5.56 2.97
C THR A 40 16.71 -6.13 4.18
N HIS A 41 16.18 -5.25 5.03
CA HIS A 41 15.47 -5.66 6.23
C HIS A 41 14.11 -6.31 5.88
N PRO A 42 13.79 -7.52 6.39
CA PRO A 42 12.53 -8.21 6.08
C PRO A 42 11.26 -7.40 6.42
N LEU A 43 11.36 -6.52 7.42
CA LEU A 43 10.28 -5.66 7.91
C LEU A 43 10.35 -4.20 7.43
N ALA A 44 11.19 -3.89 6.44
CA ALA A 44 11.35 -2.56 5.87
C ALA A 44 10.03 -1.82 5.61
N ARG A 45 9.05 -2.50 4.99
CA ARG A 45 7.72 -1.94 4.73
C ARG A 45 6.99 -1.56 6.01
N VAL A 46 7.10 -2.38 7.06
CA VAL A 46 6.44 -2.13 8.35
C VAL A 46 7.07 -0.91 9.02
N PHE A 47 8.39 -0.80 9.02
CA PHE A 47 9.08 0.37 9.58
C PHE A 47 8.75 1.66 8.83
N ARG A 48 8.73 1.63 7.49
CA ARG A 48 8.30 2.80 6.71
C ARG A 48 6.84 3.18 7.00
N GLN A 49 5.96 2.20 7.22
CA GLN A 49 4.57 2.47 7.58
C GLN A 49 4.46 3.06 9.00
N ALA A 50 5.26 2.58 9.95
CA ALA A 50 5.34 3.13 11.31
C ALA A 50 5.87 4.58 11.29
N GLY A 51 6.98 4.83 10.60
CA GLY A 51 7.53 6.18 10.44
C GLY A 51 6.57 7.13 9.74
N ALA A 52 5.82 6.65 8.74
CA ALA A 52 4.79 7.44 8.07
C ALA A 52 3.61 7.79 9.00
N SER A 53 3.21 6.85 9.86
CA SER A 53 2.12 7.04 10.82
C SER A 53 2.48 8.09 11.87
N VAL A 54 3.69 8.06 12.44
CA VAL A 54 4.20 9.10 13.35
C VAL A 54 4.21 10.47 12.67
N CYS A 55 4.68 10.54 11.42
CA CYS A 55 4.63 11.79 10.67
C CYS A 55 3.21 12.31 10.43
N GLU A 56 2.24 11.42 10.28
CA GLU A 56 0.86 11.76 9.94
C GLU A 56 0.04 12.25 11.14
N HIS A 57 0.26 11.66 12.32
CA HIS A 57 -0.55 11.92 13.50
C HIS A 57 0.11 12.85 14.52
N ASP A 58 1.43 12.76 14.68
CA ASP A 58 2.12 13.37 15.83
C ASP A 58 3.07 14.51 15.43
N CYS A 59 3.59 14.51 14.19
CA CYS A 59 4.67 15.41 13.80
C CYS A 59 4.20 16.84 13.46
N PRO A 60 4.61 17.86 14.24
CA PRO A 60 4.13 19.23 14.07
C PRO A 60 4.73 19.94 12.84
N VAL A 61 5.83 19.44 12.30
CA VAL A 61 6.57 20.04 11.17
C VAL A 61 6.45 19.23 9.88
N ARG A 62 5.34 18.48 9.75
CA ARG A 62 5.12 17.55 8.64
C ARG A 62 5.19 18.27 7.28
N ALA A 63 4.58 19.46 7.17
CA ALA A 63 4.53 20.22 5.93
C ALA A 63 5.91 20.78 5.55
N GLU A 64 6.62 21.36 6.51
CA GLU A 64 7.96 21.92 6.38
C GLU A 64 8.97 20.85 5.97
N CYS A 65 8.89 19.68 6.62
CA CYS A 65 9.72 18.52 6.33
C CYS A 65 9.47 17.98 4.91
N LEU A 66 8.19 17.88 4.50
CA LEU A 66 7.83 17.48 3.15
C LEU A 66 8.32 18.50 2.11
N ALA A 67 8.10 19.79 2.36
CA ALA A 67 8.52 20.87 1.48
C ALA A 67 10.04 20.89 1.28
N TYR A 68 10.79 20.69 2.37
CA TYR A 68 12.25 20.61 2.34
C TYR A 68 12.72 19.51 1.39
N ALA A 69 12.27 18.28 1.59
CA ALA A 69 12.71 17.17 0.76
C ALA A 69 12.19 17.27 -0.69
N GLY A 70 10.97 17.76 -0.88
CA GLY A 70 10.36 17.90 -2.20
C GLY A 70 10.99 19.00 -3.06
N ALA A 71 11.26 20.18 -2.47
CA ALA A 71 11.90 21.30 -3.16
C ALA A 71 13.40 21.09 -3.38
N ALA A 72 14.09 20.41 -2.44
CA ALA A 72 15.50 20.04 -2.60
C ALA A 72 15.67 18.89 -3.61
N GLY A 73 14.60 18.15 -3.91
CA GLY A 73 14.65 16.99 -4.79
C GLY A 73 15.37 15.80 -4.16
N LEU A 74 15.28 15.63 -2.82
CA LEU A 74 15.91 14.51 -2.14
C LEU A 74 15.34 13.19 -2.66
N GLU A 75 16.25 12.31 -3.05
CA GLU A 75 15.90 11.04 -3.70
C GLU A 75 15.72 9.89 -2.72
N TRP A 76 16.03 10.10 -1.45
CA TRP A 76 16.05 9.08 -0.40
C TRP A 76 15.20 9.48 0.81
N GLY A 77 15.03 8.52 1.72
CA GLY A 77 14.38 8.69 3.02
C GLY A 77 12.88 9.00 2.96
N LEU A 78 12.26 8.95 4.14
CA LEU A 78 10.87 9.29 4.37
C LEU A 78 10.79 10.68 5.00
N TYR A 79 10.17 11.63 4.30
CA TYR A 79 10.04 13.03 4.76
C TYR A 79 8.57 13.43 4.76
N GLY A 80 8.09 14.03 5.84
CA GLY A 80 6.65 14.31 6.04
C GLY A 80 5.78 13.05 5.93
N GLY A 81 6.35 11.88 6.19
CA GLY A 81 5.70 10.58 6.03
C GLY A 81 5.49 10.15 4.57
N ARG A 82 6.27 10.69 3.62
CA ARG A 82 6.12 10.43 2.18
C ARG A 82 7.42 9.97 1.52
N SER A 83 7.29 8.96 0.65
CA SER A 83 8.37 8.39 -0.16
C SER A 83 8.89 9.38 -1.20
N CYS A 84 10.07 9.15 -1.78
CA CYS A 84 10.57 9.98 -2.88
C CYS A 84 9.55 10.07 -4.04
N THR A 85 8.87 8.96 -4.34
CA THR A 85 7.85 8.91 -5.41
C THR A 85 6.66 9.80 -5.09
N ASP A 86 6.14 9.72 -3.85
CA ASP A 86 5.00 10.54 -3.42
C ASP A 86 5.40 12.03 -3.42
N ARG A 87 6.59 12.37 -2.93
CA ARG A 87 7.10 13.75 -2.92
C ARG A 87 7.20 14.35 -4.31
N ARG A 88 7.66 13.56 -5.30
CA ARG A 88 7.69 13.99 -6.71
C ARG A 88 6.28 14.25 -7.24
N GLN A 89 5.30 13.43 -6.86
CA GLN A 89 3.92 13.64 -7.27
C GLN A 89 3.29 14.88 -6.63
N ILE A 90 3.53 15.11 -5.33
CA ILE A 90 3.05 16.30 -4.62
C ILE A 90 3.67 17.57 -5.21
N ALA A 91 4.97 17.57 -5.49
CA ALA A 91 5.63 18.71 -6.12
C ALA A 91 5.02 19.07 -7.49
N ARG A 92 4.63 18.07 -8.30
CA ARG A 92 3.94 18.32 -9.58
C ARG A 92 2.55 18.92 -9.40
N LEU A 93 1.83 18.54 -8.35
CA LEU A 93 0.53 19.15 -8.03
C LEU A 93 0.72 20.62 -7.65
N ALA A 94 1.69 20.91 -6.79
CA ALA A 94 2.02 22.29 -6.41
C ALA A 94 2.46 23.15 -7.60
N GLU A 95 3.28 22.59 -8.50
CA GLU A 95 3.68 23.29 -9.74
C GLU A 95 2.51 23.56 -10.68
N ALA A 96 1.53 22.64 -10.76
CA ALA A 96 0.31 22.86 -11.52
C ALA A 96 -0.55 24.01 -10.94
N ASP A 97 -0.46 24.23 -9.63
CA ASP A 97 -1.08 25.35 -8.92
C ASP A 97 -0.22 26.64 -8.94
N GLY A 98 0.92 26.63 -9.64
CA GLY A 98 1.80 27.79 -9.80
C GLY A 98 2.84 27.97 -8.69
N VAL A 99 3.03 27.00 -7.80
CA VAL A 99 4.05 27.05 -6.75
C VAL A 99 5.42 26.66 -7.33
N PRO A 100 6.45 27.54 -7.27
CA PRO A 100 7.74 27.30 -7.92
C PRO A 100 8.66 26.39 -7.08
N CYS A 101 8.18 25.23 -6.63
CA CYS A 101 8.90 24.41 -5.66
C CYS A 101 10.23 23.84 -6.21
N ARG A 102 10.34 23.53 -7.51
CA ARG A 102 11.58 23.02 -8.14
C ARG A 102 12.31 24.01 -9.06
N ASP A 103 11.77 25.22 -9.25
CA ASP A 103 12.39 26.23 -10.10
C ASP A 103 13.67 26.79 -9.46
N ARG A 104 14.85 26.40 -9.93
CA ARG A 104 16.12 26.81 -9.32
C ARG A 104 16.46 28.29 -9.49
N THR A 105 15.70 29.05 -10.27
CA THR A 105 15.88 30.51 -10.40
C THR A 105 15.33 31.26 -9.17
N VAL A 106 14.39 30.65 -8.44
CA VAL A 106 13.82 31.23 -7.21
C VAL A 106 14.71 30.83 -6.01
N PRO A 107 15.05 31.79 -5.11
CA PRO A 107 15.87 31.49 -3.93
C PRO A 107 15.30 30.36 -3.07
N TRP A 108 16.18 29.50 -2.57
CA TRP A 108 15.83 28.30 -1.80
C TRP A 108 14.77 28.55 -0.72
N ALA A 109 15.02 29.50 0.19
CA ALA A 109 14.12 29.81 1.30
C ALA A 109 12.71 30.18 0.82
N ARG A 110 12.59 30.86 -0.33
CA ARG A 110 11.31 31.24 -0.91
C ARG A 110 10.58 30.04 -1.52
N ARG A 111 11.28 29.15 -2.22
CA ARG A 111 10.68 27.91 -2.77
C ARG A 111 10.16 27.00 -1.67
N TRP A 112 11.00 26.78 -0.67
CA TRP A 112 10.65 25.99 0.51
C TRP A 112 9.45 26.60 1.24
N GLY A 113 9.48 27.91 1.53
CA GLY A 113 8.41 28.59 2.25
C GLY A 113 7.07 28.56 1.50
N LEU A 114 7.06 28.90 0.21
CA LEU A 114 5.83 28.85 -0.60
C LEU A 114 5.27 27.42 -0.72
N PHE A 115 6.16 26.42 -0.82
CA PHE A 115 5.72 25.03 -0.90
C PHE A 115 5.21 24.51 0.44
N ALA A 116 5.82 24.89 1.55
CA ALA A 116 5.33 24.57 2.90
C ALA A 116 3.95 25.20 3.15
N ASP A 117 3.79 26.49 2.83
CA ASP A 117 2.51 27.19 2.94
C ASP A 117 1.41 26.50 2.08
N TRP A 118 1.74 26.10 0.85
CA TRP A 118 0.81 25.36 -0.01
C TRP A 118 0.46 23.98 0.56
N ILE A 119 1.43 23.22 1.08
CA ILE A 119 1.15 21.91 1.72
C ILE A 119 0.24 22.07 2.94
N GLN A 120 0.45 23.11 3.75
CA GLN A 120 -0.42 23.40 4.90
C GLN A 120 -1.85 23.76 4.47
N ALA A 121 -2.00 24.49 3.37
CA ALA A 121 -3.30 24.84 2.81
C ALA A 121 -4.02 23.66 2.12
N HIS A 122 -3.26 22.63 1.70
CA HIS A 122 -3.75 21.49 0.92
C HIS A 122 -3.41 20.14 1.57
N PRO A 123 -3.91 19.82 2.78
CA PRO A 123 -3.60 18.55 3.45
C PRO A 123 -4.07 17.31 2.67
N GLU A 124 -5.06 17.41 1.79
CA GLU A 124 -5.57 16.33 0.95
C GLU A 124 -4.53 15.76 -0.03
N VAL A 125 -3.46 16.51 -0.32
CA VAL A 125 -2.40 16.09 -1.26
C VAL A 125 -1.61 14.90 -0.72
N PHE A 126 -1.58 14.75 0.62
CA PHE A 126 -0.94 13.64 1.29
C PHE A 126 -1.61 12.31 0.92
N ASP A 127 -2.94 12.26 0.80
CA ASP A 127 -3.69 11.06 0.44
C ASP A 127 -3.79 10.90 -1.08
N THR A 128 -4.04 11.99 -1.80
CA THR A 128 -4.09 12.00 -3.27
C THR A 128 -2.82 11.40 -3.89
N ALA A 129 -1.65 11.75 -3.37
CA ALA A 129 -0.38 11.22 -3.86
C ALA A 129 -0.23 9.71 -3.57
N ARG A 130 -0.62 9.28 -2.36
CA ARG A 130 -0.57 7.88 -1.91
C ARG A 130 -1.49 6.99 -2.77
N ASP A 131 -2.70 7.46 -3.04
CA ASP A 131 -3.70 6.74 -3.83
C ASP A 131 -3.27 6.63 -5.29
N LYS A 132 -2.78 7.72 -5.89
CA LYS A 132 -2.26 7.69 -7.26
C LYS A 132 -1.09 6.72 -7.40
N ALA A 133 -0.13 6.74 -6.48
CA ALA A 133 1.00 5.80 -6.50
C ALA A 133 0.53 4.34 -6.34
N SER A 134 -0.48 4.10 -5.49
CA SER A 134 -1.07 2.77 -5.29
C SER A 134 -1.85 2.28 -6.51
N MET A 135 -2.64 3.14 -7.15
CA MET A 135 -3.32 2.87 -8.41
C MET A 135 -2.34 2.53 -9.53
N GLU A 136 -1.27 3.32 -9.70
CA GLU A 136 -0.25 3.04 -10.73
C GLU A 136 0.45 1.71 -10.49
N ARG A 137 0.77 1.36 -9.23
CA ARG A 137 1.30 0.03 -8.88
C ARG A 137 0.29 -1.08 -9.18
N GLY A 138 -0.98 -0.89 -8.85
CA GLY A 138 -2.07 -1.83 -9.15
C GLY A 138 -2.22 -2.06 -10.65
N GLN A 139 -2.23 -1.00 -11.46
CA GLN A 139 -2.28 -1.08 -12.91
C GLN A 139 -1.06 -1.81 -13.48
N ARG A 140 0.15 -1.55 -12.97
CA ARG A 140 1.36 -2.29 -13.38
C ARG A 140 1.25 -3.78 -13.08
N ARG A 141 0.76 -4.16 -11.89
CA ARG A 141 0.52 -5.56 -11.52
C ARG A 141 -0.51 -6.22 -12.42
N TRP A 142 -1.63 -5.53 -12.69
CA TRP A 142 -2.68 -6.04 -13.56
C TRP A 142 -2.16 -6.27 -15.00
N ARG A 143 -1.40 -5.33 -15.56
CA ARG A 143 -0.77 -5.49 -16.88
C ARG A 143 0.26 -6.62 -16.91
N ALA A 144 1.03 -6.81 -15.84
CA ALA A 144 2.00 -7.90 -15.75
C ALA A 144 1.30 -9.27 -15.67
N ALA A 145 0.24 -9.38 -14.86
CA ALA A 145 -0.57 -10.60 -14.74
C ALA A 145 -1.28 -10.94 -16.06
N GLY A 146 -1.84 -9.94 -16.77
CA GLY A 146 -2.45 -10.15 -18.09
C GLY A 146 -1.45 -10.56 -19.18
N ARG A 147 -0.16 -10.22 -19.01
CA ARG A 147 0.93 -10.62 -19.93
C ARG A 147 1.51 -11.99 -19.60
N ALA A 148 1.31 -12.47 -18.36
CA ALA A 148 1.75 -13.77 -17.85
C ALA A 148 0.68 -14.87 -18.00
N GLN A 149 -0.53 -14.54 -18.45
CA GLN A 149 -1.51 -15.56 -18.87
C GLN A 149 -0.92 -16.33 -20.06
N PRO A 150 -0.79 -17.67 -19.99
CA PRO A 150 -0.42 -18.45 -21.15
C PRO A 150 -1.48 -18.20 -22.23
N LYS A 151 -1.02 -18.00 -23.48
CA LYS A 151 -1.93 -18.02 -24.63
C LYS A 151 -2.60 -19.37 -24.60
N ASN A 152 -3.88 -19.43 -24.20
CA ASN A 152 -4.67 -20.63 -24.41
C ASN A 152 -4.65 -20.87 -25.93
N GLU A 153 -3.88 -21.86 -26.37
CA GLU A 153 -4.05 -22.45 -27.69
C GLU A 153 -5.53 -22.82 -27.84
N PRO A 154 -6.13 -22.61 -29.03
CA PRO A 154 -7.53 -22.91 -29.24
C PRO A 154 -7.73 -24.42 -29.15
N HIS A 155 -8.07 -24.92 -27.96
CA HIS A 155 -8.43 -26.32 -27.81
C HIS A 155 -9.78 -26.52 -28.50
N ASP A 156 -9.71 -27.21 -29.62
CA ASP A 156 -10.80 -27.51 -30.53
C ASP A 156 -11.99 -28.06 -29.75
N ARG A 157 -13.10 -27.32 -29.76
CA ARG A 157 -14.27 -27.53 -28.89
C ARG A 157 -15.14 -28.70 -29.37
N GLN A 158 -14.57 -29.61 -30.17
CA GLN A 158 -15.31 -30.57 -30.98
C GLN A 158 -15.13 -32.03 -30.54
N VAL A 159 -14.35 -32.32 -29.49
CA VAL A 159 -14.13 -33.72 -29.03
C VAL A 159 -14.89 -34.08 -27.73
N ILE A 160 -15.40 -33.11 -26.96
CA ILE A 160 -16.02 -33.38 -25.63
C ILE A 160 -17.51 -33.79 -25.72
N MET A 161 -18.15 -33.72 -26.90
CA MET A 161 -19.56 -34.15 -27.08
C MET A 161 -19.73 -35.60 -27.58
N GLN A 162 -18.67 -36.39 -27.74
CA GLN A 162 -18.80 -37.79 -28.20
C GLN A 162 -18.66 -38.83 -27.09
N ALA A 163 -18.06 -38.49 -25.94
CA ALA A 163 -17.92 -39.43 -24.83
C ALA A 163 -19.18 -39.58 -23.95
N GLY A 164 -20.07 -38.56 -23.91
CA GLY A 164 -21.27 -38.59 -23.06
C GLY A 164 -22.43 -39.44 -23.59
N ASN A 165 -22.53 -39.62 -24.92
CA ASN A 165 -23.68 -40.30 -25.53
C ASN A 165 -23.51 -41.83 -25.67
N GLN A 166 -22.30 -42.38 -25.50
CA GLN A 166 -22.09 -43.83 -25.51
C GLN A 166 -22.36 -44.48 -24.14
N ALA A 167 -22.18 -43.76 -23.03
CA ALA A 167 -22.42 -44.29 -21.69
C ALA A 167 -23.91 -44.44 -21.34
N ILE A 168 -24.79 -43.63 -21.94
CA ILE A 168 -26.23 -43.63 -21.60
C ILE A 168 -26.98 -44.79 -22.29
N ARG A 169 -26.52 -45.30 -23.43
CA ARG A 169 -27.19 -46.40 -24.15
C ARG A 169 -26.91 -47.80 -23.57
N GLN A 170 -25.92 -47.96 -22.70
CA GLN A 170 -25.57 -49.28 -22.14
C GLN A 170 -26.23 -49.58 -20.78
N SER A 171 -26.83 -48.58 -20.12
CA SER A 171 -27.39 -48.77 -18.77
C SER A 171 -28.87 -49.19 -18.72
N SER A 172 -29.55 -49.37 -19.85
CA SER A 172 -31.00 -49.66 -19.87
C SER A 172 -31.38 -51.14 -20.02
N ASN A 173 -30.42 -52.08 -20.03
CA ASN A 173 -30.71 -53.50 -20.28
C ASN A 173 -30.26 -54.48 -19.18
N GLN A 174 -30.16 -54.08 -17.90
CA GLN A 174 -29.93 -55.03 -16.81
C GLN A 174 -30.91 -54.84 -15.64
N THR A 175 -31.93 -55.71 -15.65
CA THR A 175 -32.47 -56.48 -14.51
C THR A 175 -33.03 -55.73 -13.31
N THR A 176 -34.35 -55.60 -13.29
CA THR A 176 -35.18 -55.82 -12.10
C THR A 176 -35.34 -57.31 -11.87
N ASP A 177 -35.05 -57.83 -10.67
CA ASP A 177 -35.86 -58.87 -10.02
C ASP A 177 -35.54 -59.01 -8.50
N HIS A 178 -36.63 -58.91 -7.72
CA HIS A 178 -36.96 -59.61 -6.45
C HIS A 178 -36.43 -59.14 -5.06
N ALA A 179 -37.36 -58.46 -4.37
CA ALA A 179 -37.90 -58.64 -3.00
C ALA A 179 -37.18 -59.50 -1.93
N GLY A 180 -37.13 -58.98 -0.70
CA GLY A 180 -37.14 -59.77 0.55
C GLY A 180 -36.44 -59.13 1.76
N ASP A 181 -37.19 -58.43 2.61
CA ASP A 181 -36.90 -58.14 4.04
C ASP A 181 -37.34 -59.36 4.91
N PRO A 182 -37.17 -59.45 6.26
CA PRO A 182 -36.41 -58.63 7.24
C PRO A 182 -35.74 -59.42 8.44
N ALA A 183 -35.22 -58.65 9.41
CA ALA A 183 -35.23 -58.84 10.88
C ALA A 183 -34.15 -59.66 11.62
N ASN A 184 -33.39 -59.00 12.51
CA ASN A 184 -33.46 -59.11 14.00
C ASN A 184 -32.32 -58.31 14.68
N GLY A 185 -32.62 -57.58 15.76
CA GLY A 185 -31.65 -56.88 16.64
C GLY A 185 -31.10 -57.80 17.74
N PRO A 186 -30.87 -57.31 18.97
CA PRO A 186 -30.06 -56.15 19.41
C PRO A 186 -29.01 -56.59 20.47
N GLU A 187 -27.97 -55.80 20.80
CA GLU A 187 -27.43 -55.78 22.17
C GLU A 187 -26.48 -54.60 22.47
N SER A 188 -26.68 -54.11 23.69
CA SER A 188 -26.06 -53.00 24.43
C SER A 188 -24.68 -53.29 25.01
N LYS A 189 -23.93 -52.21 25.36
CA LYS A 189 -23.22 -51.93 26.65
C LYS A 189 -21.98 -51.06 26.43
N GLU A 190 -21.89 -49.91 27.14
CA GLU A 190 -20.94 -49.61 28.26
C GLU A 190 -19.48 -49.50 27.79
N GLU A 191 -18.60 -48.63 28.25
CA GLU A 191 -18.51 -47.49 29.17
C GLU A 191 -17.07 -46.93 28.97
N ALA A 192 -16.83 -45.71 29.47
CA ALA A 192 -15.54 -45.22 30.02
C ALA A 192 -14.32 -45.09 29.06
N SER A 193 -13.31 -44.25 29.29
CA SER A 193 -13.01 -43.10 30.15
C SER A 193 -11.51 -42.83 29.94
N CYS A 194 -11.09 -41.56 29.87
CA CYS A 194 -9.74 -41.01 30.16
C CYS A 194 -8.52 -41.56 29.37
N GLU A 195 -7.47 -40.79 29.04
CA GLU A 195 -6.95 -39.47 29.44
C GLU A 195 -6.48 -38.68 28.20
#